data_AF-A0A847H604-F1
#
_entry.id   AF-A0A847H604-F1
#
_cell.length_a   1.000
_cell.length_b   1.000
_cell.length_c   1.000
_cell.angle_alpha   90.00
_cell.angle_beta   90.00
_cell.angle_gamma   90.00
#
_symmetry.space_group_name_H-M   'P 1'
#
loop_
_entity.id
_entity.type
_entity.pdbx_description
1 polymer ?
#
loop_
_entity_poly.entity_id
_entity_poly.type
_entity_poly.pdbx_seq_one_letter_code
_entity_poly.pdbx_strand_id
1 'polypeptide(L)'
;MKYRELSKFQIRAEITLMLQKLDSLEEMSREQQLKYLAKLSSISDNAYVVETLLKELAKADYKKGQIITVFLQELTTLEQVSDTLWKYIKSPESSDDVRDLSGIILKNLGDTTDPEEFLSYLENPREVVDKETKKLLEITSVNPEAQIDFLDFLFSLPEAEQANLVNSLQEDYSSESLINVIIPAFESRQIPHMDEHFIKILGETRSPKAAAALQDFIEYSNDEALNKKAKVSLNKLKLAGVQIPDPNAPEEAGEITRISSLYEFHTNIPDGLGNQAIIVSRK
;
A
#
# COMPACT_ATOMS: atom_id res chain seq x y z
N MET A 1 5.59 -4.86 -32.89
CA MET A 1 5.44 -3.39 -32.93
C MET A 1 6.68 -2.79 -33.59
N LYS A 2 6.56 -1.72 -34.38
CA LYS A 2 7.72 -0.98 -34.91
C LYS A 2 8.17 0.04 -33.85
N TYR A 3 9.45 -0.01 -33.48
CA TYR A 3 10.04 0.99 -32.58
C TYR A 3 10.14 2.35 -33.27
N ARG A 4 9.97 3.43 -32.49
CA ARG A 4 10.13 4.81 -32.91
C ARG A 4 11.60 5.19 -32.81
N GLU A 5 12.21 5.52 -33.95
CA GLU A 5 13.56 6.07 -34.00
C GLU A 5 13.49 7.58 -33.78
N LEU A 6 13.94 8.02 -32.61
CA LEU A 6 13.99 9.42 -32.21
C LEU A 6 15.43 9.82 -31.94
N SER A 7 15.78 11.06 -32.29
CA SER A 7 17.05 11.65 -31.85
C SER A 7 17.05 11.89 -30.34
N LYS A 8 18.24 11.94 -29.73
CA LYS A 8 18.42 12.27 -28.31
C LYS A 8 17.71 13.57 -27.90
N PHE A 9 17.75 14.59 -28.76
CA PHE A 9 17.04 15.85 -28.51
C PHE A 9 15.51 15.65 -28.45
N GLN A 10 14.94 14.86 -29.37
CA GLN A 10 13.51 14.56 -29.39
C GLN A 10 13.10 13.73 -28.17
N ILE A 11 13.90 12.75 -27.76
CA ILE A 11 13.64 11.94 -26.56
C ILE A 11 13.57 12.83 -25.32
N ARG A 12 14.58 13.70 -25.16
CA ARG A 12 14.62 14.64 -24.02
C ARG A 12 13.42 15.58 -24.01
N ALA A 13 13.10 16.19 -25.14
CA ALA A 13 11.94 17.07 -25.26
C ALA A 13 10.63 16.35 -24.93
N GLU A 14 10.48 15.10 -25.40
CA GLU A 14 9.29 14.29 -25.16
C GLU A 14 9.12 13.94 -23.67
N ILE A 15 10.20 13.55 -22.99
CA ILE A 15 10.21 13.27 -21.55
C ILE A 15 9.91 14.54 -20.75
N THR A 16 10.59 15.65 -21.03
CA THR A 16 10.36 16.91 -20.31
C THR A 16 8.91 17.40 -20.46
N LEU A 17 8.35 17.38 -21.68
CA LEU A 17 6.96 17.78 -21.92
C LEU A 17 5.97 16.84 -21.25
N MET A 18 6.28 15.54 -21.17
CA MET A 18 5.46 14.58 -20.43
C MET A 18 5.47 14.92 -18.94
N LEU A 19 6.65 15.05 -18.34
CA LEU A 19 6.77 15.29 -16.90
C LEU A 19 6.11 16.62 -16.51
N GLN A 20 6.26 17.68 -17.30
CA GLN A 20 5.56 18.95 -17.07
C GLN A 20 4.04 18.82 -17.06
N LYS A 21 3.47 17.98 -17.95
CA LYS A 21 2.01 17.74 -17.98
C LYS A 21 1.54 16.92 -16.79
N LEU A 22 2.37 16.00 -16.31
CA LEU A 22 2.03 15.16 -15.16
C LEU A 22 2.18 15.92 -13.84
N ASP A 23 3.16 16.83 -13.77
CA ASP A 23 3.41 17.66 -12.60
C ASP A 23 2.21 18.59 -12.28
N SER A 24 1.54 19.05 -13.34
CA SER A 24 0.33 19.88 -13.23
C SER A 24 -0.94 19.12 -12.83
N LEU A 25 -0.92 17.78 -12.77
CA LEU A 25 -2.06 16.98 -12.35
C LEU A 25 -2.01 16.77 -10.83
N GLU A 26 -3.18 16.74 -10.19
CA GLU A 26 -3.30 16.32 -8.79
C GLU A 26 -3.06 14.81 -8.68
N GLU A 27 -3.68 14.03 -9.56
CA GLU A 27 -3.50 12.58 -9.65
C GLU A 27 -3.36 12.11 -11.10
N MET A 28 -2.55 11.06 -11.29
CA MET A 28 -2.40 10.39 -12.59
C MET A 28 -3.25 9.12 -12.60
N SER A 29 -4.18 9.03 -13.56
CA SER A 29 -4.94 7.79 -13.76
C SER A 29 -4.06 6.66 -14.31
N ARG A 30 -4.42 5.41 -13.99
CA ARG A 30 -3.74 4.22 -14.52
C ARG A 30 -3.71 4.18 -16.05
N GLU A 31 -4.78 4.64 -16.71
CA GLU A 31 -4.82 4.73 -18.18
C GLU A 31 -3.78 5.70 -18.74
N GLN A 32 -3.59 6.85 -18.09
CA GLN A 32 -2.57 7.83 -18.49
C GLN A 32 -1.17 7.26 -18.27
N GLN A 33 -0.93 6.61 -17.13
CA GLN A 33 0.34 5.96 -16.82
C GLN A 33 0.69 4.91 -17.88
N LEU A 34 -0.23 3.99 -18.19
CA LEU A 34 -0.04 2.96 -19.21
C LEU A 34 0.21 3.56 -20.60
N LYS A 35 -0.49 4.65 -20.94
CA LYS A 35 -0.28 5.37 -22.20
C LYS A 35 1.13 5.95 -22.29
N TYR A 36 1.64 6.57 -21.23
CA TYR A 36 2.99 7.13 -21.22
C TYR A 36 4.07 6.06 -21.18
N LEU A 37 3.85 4.95 -20.46
CA LEU A 37 4.74 3.79 -20.48
C LEU A 37 4.82 3.17 -21.87
N ALA A 38 3.69 2.92 -22.54
CA ALA A 38 3.66 2.41 -23.91
C ALA A 38 4.37 3.38 -24.88
N LYS A 39 4.23 4.68 -24.65
CA LYS A 39 4.91 5.70 -25.43
C LYS A 39 6.43 5.63 -25.23
N LEU A 40 6.92 5.60 -23.99
CA LEU A 40 8.36 5.53 -23.70
C LEU A 40 8.99 4.23 -24.18
N SER A 41 8.37 3.08 -23.88
CA SER A 41 8.85 1.75 -24.29
C SER A 41 8.88 1.54 -25.80
N SER A 42 8.11 2.32 -26.57
CA SER A 42 8.16 2.29 -28.03
C SER A 42 9.38 2.98 -28.64
N ILE A 43 10.18 3.72 -27.86
CA ILE A 43 11.41 4.38 -28.34
C ILE A 43 12.53 3.35 -28.44
N SER A 44 13.26 3.31 -29.56
CA SER A 44 14.33 2.32 -29.77
C SER A 44 15.51 2.49 -28.81
N ASP A 45 15.91 3.73 -28.51
CA ASP A 45 17.01 4.06 -27.60
C ASP A 45 16.53 4.12 -26.14
N ASN A 46 16.18 2.94 -25.58
CA ASN A 46 15.73 2.84 -24.18
C ASN A 46 16.80 3.27 -23.18
N ALA A 47 18.08 3.01 -23.48
CA ALA A 47 19.19 3.42 -22.63
C ALA A 47 19.21 4.94 -22.43
N TYR A 48 18.99 5.72 -23.50
CA TYR A 48 18.92 7.17 -23.38
C TYR A 48 17.62 7.68 -22.73
N VAL A 49 16.51 6.95 -22.86
CA VAL A 49 15.27 7.24 -22.11
C VAL A 49 15.53 7.12 -20.61
N VAL A 50 16.10 6.00 -20.17
CA VAL A 50 16.47 5.75 -18.76
C VAL A 50 17.48 6.79 -18.26
N GLU A 51 18.54 7.07 -19.03
CA GLU A 51 19.54 8.10 -18.69
C GLU A 51 18.89 9.47 -18.48
N THR A 52 17.92 9.82 -19.33
CA THR A 52 17.22 11.10 -19.24
C THR A 52 16.31 11.16 -18.01
N LEU A 53 15.58 10.08 -17.72
CA LEU A 53 14.74 9.98 -16.53
C LEU A 53 15.57 10.09 -15.24
N LEU A 54 16.72 9.42 -15.16
CA LEU A 54 17.63 9.53 -14.01
C LEU A 54 18.14 10.96 -13.80
N LYS A 55 18.47 11.67 -14.89
CA LYS A 55 18.88 13.09 -14.81
C LYS A 55 17.76 14.02 -14.35
N GLU A 56 16.52 13.71 -14.71
CA GLU A 56 15.36 14.45 -14.22
C GLU A 56 15.05 14.12 -12.75
N LEU A 57 15.26 12.86 -12.31
CA LEU A 57 15.12 12.42 -10.92
C LEU A 57 16.05 13.19 -9.99
N ALA A 58 17.33 13.33 -10.37
CA ALA A 58 18.34 14.04 -9.59
C ALA A 58 18.03 15.53 -9.31
N LYS A 59 16.99 16.08 -9.93
CA LYS A 59 16.56 17.49 -9.81
C LYS A 59 15.08 17.61 -9.46
N ALA A 60 14.39 16.50 -9.25
CA ALA A 60 12.97 16.49 -8.99
C ALA A 60 12.71 16.80 -7.52
N ASP A 61 11.59 17.48 -7.25
CA ASP A 61 10.98 17.37 -5.93
C ASP A 61 10.36 15.98 -5.74
N TYR A 62 9.88 15.70 -4.53
CA TYR A 62 9.36 14.39 -4.21
C TYR A 62 8.16 13.99 -5.09
N LYS A 63 7.23 14.92 -5.40
CA LYS A 63 6.02 14.63 -6.20
C LYS A 63 6.41 14.24 -7.63
N LYS A 64 7.23 15.05 -8.30
CA LYS A 64 7.72 14.75 -9.65
C LYS A 64 8.59 13.49 -9.65
N GLY A 65 9.37 13.29 -8.59
CA GLY A 65 10.25 12.14 -8.41
C GLY A 65 9.49 10.81 -8.28
N GLN A 66 8.33 10.79 -7.60
CA GLN A 66 7.45 9.61 -7.55
C GLN A 66 6.96 9.21 -8.95
N ILE A 67 6.59 10.17 -9.79
CA ILE A 67 6.19 9.91 -11.18
C ILE A 67 7.35 9.27 -11.97
N ILE A 68 8.56 9.82 -11.81
CA ILE A 68 9.75 9.30 -12.50
C ILE A 68 10.08 7.88 -12.02
N THR A 69 9.93 7.62 -10.72
CA THR A 69 10.15 6.30 -10.08
C THR A 69 9.31 5.22 -10.73
N VAL A 70 8.01 5.49 -10.92
CA VAL A 70 7.08 4.57 -11.60
C VAL A 70 7.55 4.23 -13.02
N PHE A 71 8.02 5.22 -13.78
CA PHE A 71 8.49 4.96 -15.15
C PHE A 71 9.82 4.20 -15.16
N LEU A 72 10.73 4.51 -14.24
CA LEU A 72 12.02 3.83 -14.15
C LEU A 72 11.84 2.34 -13.81
N GLN A 73 10.96 2.02 -12.85
CA GLN A 73 10.70 0.63 -12.42
C GLN A 73 10.21 -0.27 -13.55
N GLU A 74 9.49 0.28 -14.52
CA GLU A 74 8.94 -0.47 -15.66
C GLU A 74 9.86 -0.48 -16.89
N LEU A 75 10.80 0.47 -17.01
CA LEU A 75 11.63 0.67 -18.20
C LEU A 75 13.07 0.18 -18.03
N THR A 76 13.46 -0.26 -16.84
CA THR A 76 14.85 -0.59 -16.52
C THR A 76 15.01 -1.87 -15.70
N THR A 77 16.24 -2.34 -15.57
CA THR A 77 16.62 -3.44 -14.68
C THR A 77 17.60 -2.94 -13.62
N LEU A 78 17.76 -3.68 -12.53
CA LEU A 78 18.67 -3.32 -11.44
C LEU A 78 20.10 -3.07 -11.96
N GLU A 79 20.61 -3.93 -12.85
CA GLU A 79 21.96 -3.85 -13.39
C GLU A 79 22.21 -2.56 -14.18
N GLN A 80 21.17 -1.99 -14.79
CA GLN A 80 21.29 -0.77 -15.61
C GLN A 80 21.43 0.49 -14.78
N VAL A 81 20.82 0.53 -13.58
CA VAL A 81 20.65 1.75 -12.81
C VAL A 81 21.36 1.75 -11.45
N SER A 82 21.73 0.57 -10.92
CA SER A 82 22.26 0.43 -9.56
C SER A 82 23.42 1.40 -9.28
N ASP A 83 24.46 1.40 -10.12
CA ASP A 83 25.61 2.30 -9.99
C ASP A 83 25.24 3.78 -9.98
N THR A 84 24.22 4.18 -10.74
CA THR A 84 23.81 5.58 -10.85
C THR A 84 22.97 6.00 -9.66
N LEU A 85 22.04 5.15 -9.22
CA LEU A 85 21.20 5.41 -8.05
C LEU A 85 22.04 5.44 -6.76
N TRP A 86 23.01 4.53 -6.61
CA TRP A 86 23.94 4.58 -5.49
C TRP A 86 24.84 5.82 -5.50
N LYS A 87 25.17 6.37 -6.67
CA LYS A 87 25.85 7.67 -6.75
C LYS A 87 24.97 8.81 -6.24
N TYR A 88 23.66 8.78 -6.47
CA TYR A 88 22.74 9.77 -5.91
C TYR A 88 22.63 9.61 -4.40
N ILE A 89 22.46 8.38 -3.90
CA ILE A 89 22.38 8.10 -2.47
C ILE A 89 23.64 8.60 -1.73
N LYS A 90 24.83 8.26 -2.25
CA LYS A 90 26.12 8.60 -1.64
C LYS A 90 26.56 10.05 -1.88
N SER A 91 25.85 10.80 -2.73
CA SER A 91 26.23 12.17 -3.05
C SER A 91 25.83 13.12 -1.92
N PRO A 92 26.76 13.96 -1.42
CA PRO A 92 26.43 14.99 -0.44
C PRO A 92 25.56 16.11 -1.04
N GLU A 93 25.48 16.21 -2.37
CA GLU A 93 24.65 17.22 -3.05
C GLU A 93 23.20 16.76 -3.29
N SER A 94 22.89 15.50 -3.02
CA SER A 94 21.52 14.96 -3.19
C SER A 94 20.69 15.21 -1.94
N SER A 95 19.45 15.66 -2.12
CA SER A 95 18.49 15.78 -1.03
C SER A 95 18.02 14.41 -0.56
N ASP A 96 17.55 14.33 0.69
CA ASP A 96 16.97 13.10 1.23
C ASP A 96 15.79 12.58 0.39
N ASP A 97 15.00 13.46 -0.24
CA ASP A 97 13.96 13.02 -1.20
C ASP A 97 14.53 12.24 -2.39
N VAL A 98 15.65 12.72 -2.98
CA VAL A 98 16.30 12.02 -4.10
C VAL A 98 16.93 10.72 -3.64
N ARG A 99 17.51 10.69 -2.43
CA ARG A 99 18.07 9.49 -1.81
C ARG A 99 16.97 8.45 -1.58
N ASP A 100 15.87 8.85 -0.94
CA ASP A 100 14.67 8.05 -0.67
C ASP A 100 14.10 7.44 -1.94
N LEU A 101 13.78 8.26 -2.95
CA LEU A 101 13.27 7.78 -4.23
C LEU A 101 14.25 6.84 -4.94
N SER A 102 15.56 7.08 -4.84
CA SER A 102 16.58 6.18 -5.38
C SER A 102 16.56 4.83 -4.67
N GLY A 103 16.42 4.82 -3.34
CA GLY A 103 16.26 3.61 -2.53
C GLY A 103 14.99 2.83 -2.88
N ILE A 104 13.86 3.51 -3.08
CA ILE A 104 12.60 2.90 -3.51
C ILE A 104 12.76 2.21 -4.88
N ILE A 105 13.43 2.86 -5.84
CA ILE A 105 13.70 2.25 -7.16
C ILE A 105 14.58 1.00 -7.01
N LEU A 106 15.69 1.09 -6.26
CA LEU A 106 16.59 -0.03 -6.03
C LEU A 106 15.85 -1.22 -5.41
N LYS A 107 15.11 -1.00 -4.33
CA LYS A 107 14.35 -2.03 -3.63
C LYS A 107 13.31 -2.69 -4.54
N ASN A 108 12.53 -1.91 -5.30
CA ASN A 108 11.51 -2.45 -6.20
C ASN A 108 12.12 -3.22 -7.38
N LEU A 109 13.36 -2.92 -7.77
CA LEU A 109 14.11 -3.69 -8.77
C LEU A 109 14.84 -4.92 -8.19
N GLY A 110 14.71 -5.18 -6.89
CA GLY A 110 15.25 -6.37 -6.22
C GLY A 110 16.63 -6.18 -5.59
N ASP A 111 17.07 -4.94 -5.32
CA ASP A 111 18.28 -4.68 -4.55
C ASP A 111 18.12 -5.21 -3.11
N THR A 112 19.10 -5.98 -2.64
CA THR A 112 19.09 -6.65 -1.33
C THR A 112 20.06 -6.01 -0.33
N THR A 113 20.47 -4.76 -0.57
CA THR A 113 21.37 -4.05 0.35
C THR A 113 20.69 -3.86 1.70
N ASP A 114 21.48 -3.90 2.76
CA ASP A 114 21.02 -3.71 4.13
C ASP A 114 20.33 -2.33 4.26
N PRO A 115 19.06 -2.27 4.71
CA PRO A 115 18.37 -1.01 4.98
C PRO A 115 19.18 -0.08 5.88
N GLU A 116 19.95 -0.60 6.83
CA GLU A 116 20.79 0.21 7.72
C GLU A 116 21.93 0.92 6.96
N GLU A 117 22.50 0.28 5.94
CA GLU A 117 23.49 0.94 5.07
C GLU A 117 22.85 2.12 4.34
N PHE A 118 21.63 1.95 3.84
CA PHE A 118 20.90 3.03 3.18
C PHE A 118 20.58 4.19 4.13
N LEU A 119 20.06 3.89 5.32
CA LEU A 119 19.70 4.91 6.32
C LEU A 119 20.92 5.74 6.76
N SER A 120 22.12 5.16 6.73
CA SER A 120 23.36 5.87 7.08
C SER A 120 23.71 7.03 6.14
N TYR A 121 23.12 7.06 4.93
CA TYR A 121 23.33 8.11 3.94
C TYR A 121 22.28 9.23 3.99
N LEU A 122 21.23 9.09 4.80
CA LEU A 122 20.20 10.10 4.96
C LEU A 122 20.63 11.15 6.00
N GLU A 123 20.27 12.42 5.76
CA GLU A 123 20.49 13.50 6.73
C GLU A 123 19.49 13.41 7.89
N ASN A 124 18.23 13.07 7.59
CA ASN A 124 17.18 12.85 8.57
C ASN A 124 16.45 11.52 8.33
N PRO A 125 17.08 10.37 8.66
CA PRO A 125 16.50 9.05 8.41
C PRO A 125 15.15 8.83 9.11
N ARG A 126 14.95 9.44 10.28
CA ARG A 126 13.68 9.31 11.02
C ARG A 126 12.50 9.92 10.27
N GLU A 127 12.70 11.08 9.65
CA GLU A 127 11.66 11.76 8.89
C GLU A 127 11.27 10.98 7.64
N VAL A 128 12.25 10.38 6.96
CA VAL A 128 11.99 9.51 5.79
C VAL A 128 11.22 8.25 6.21
N VAL A 129 11.65 7.59 7.29
CA VAL A 129 10.95 6.40 7.82
C VAL A 129 9.51 6.72 8.24
N ASP A 130 9.30 7.83 8.96
CA ASP A 130 7.96 8.27 9.37
C ASP A 130 7.06 8.56 8.16
N LYS A 131 7.59 9.26 7.15
CA LYS A 131 6.88 9.58 5.90
C LYS A 131 6.46 8.32 5.14
N GLU A 132 7.37 7.38 4.94
CA GLU A 132 7.07 6.13 4.22
C GLU A 132 6.12 5.23 5.02
N THR A 133 6.22 5.20 6.35
CA THR A 133 5.31 4.45 7.21
C THR A 133 3.89 5.03 7.18
N LYS A 134 3.73 6.36 7.23
CA LYS A 134 2.42 7.02 7.06
C LYS A 134 1.77 6.64 5.75
N LYS A 135 2.55 6.73 4.66
CA LYS A 135 2.09 6.36 3.33
C LYS A 135 1.69 4.89 3.24
N LEU A 136 2.45 3.99 3.85
CA LEU A 136 2.09 2.58 3.94
C LEU A 136 0.74 2.40 4.64
N LEU A 137 0.55 3.00 5.82
CA LEU A 137 -0.71 2.93 6.58
C LEU A 137 -1.90 3.55 5.84
N GLU A 138 -1.69 4.59 5.05
CA GLU A 138 -2.72 5.16 4.17
C GLU A 138 -3.08 4.19 3.05
N ILE A 139 -2.08 3.61 2.37
CA ILE A 139 -2.30 2.68 1.26
C ILE A 139 -2.98 1.39 1.73
N THR A 140 -2.62 0.85 2.90
CA THR A 140 -3.27 -0.36 3.44
C THR A 140 -4.76 -0.16 3.73
N SER A 141 -5.24 1.08 3.85
CA SER A 141 -6.66 1.37 4.02
C SER A 141 -7.49 1.21 2.75
N VAL A 142 -6.86 1.28 1.57
CA VAL A 142 -7.53 1.27 0.25
C VAL A 142 -7.09 0.13 -0.65
N ASN A 143 -5.91 -0.44 -0.43
CA ASN A 143 -5.33 -1.51 -1.23
C ASN A 143 -5.15 -2.79 -0.41
N PRO A 144 -5.96 -3.84 -0.67
CA PRO A 144 -5.85 -5.12 0.01
C PRO A 144 -4.48 -5.79 -0.12
N GLU A 145 -3.78 -5.62 -1.25
CA GLU A 145 -2.46 -6.23 -1.45
C GLU A 145 -1.44 -5.66 -0.46
N ALA A 146 -1.41 -4.33 -0.34
CA ALA A 146 -0.51 -3.67 0.61
C ALA A 146 -0.85 -4.03 2.07
N GLN A 147 -2.12 -4.28 2.37
CA GLN A 147 -2.54 -4.79 3.67
C GLN A 147 -2.02 -6.22 3.90
N ILE A 148 -2.12 -7.10 2.90
CA ILE A 148 -1.59 -8.48 2.98
C ILE A 148 -0.07 -8.45 3.15
N ASP A 149 0.65 -7.68 2.35
CA ASP A 149 2.11 -7.54 2.45
C ASP A 149 2.55 -7.09 3.86
N PHE A 150 1.82 -6.14 4.46
CA PHE A 150 2.08 -5.71 5.83
C PHE A 150 1.85 -6.83 6.84
N LEU A 151 0.76 -7.59 6.71
CA LEU A 151 0.47 -8.71 7.60
C LEU A 151 1.51 -9.81 7.47
N ASP A 152 1.90 -10.17 6.25
CA ASP A 152 2.95 -11.16 5.99
C ASP A 152 4.29 -10.71 6.59
N PHE A 153 4.64 -9.43 6.45
CA PHE A 153 5.79 -8.85 7.13
C PHE A 153 5.67 -8.99 8.65
N LEU A 154 4.59 -8.51 9.25
CA LEU A 154 4.36 -8.58 10.70
C LEU A 154 4.47 -10.03 11.21
N PHE A 155 3.85 -10.99 10.53
CA PHE A 155 3.86 -12.40 10.94
C PHE A 155 5.21 -13.08 10.74
N SER A 156 6.03 -12.58 9.82
CA SER A 156 7.40 -13.09 9.60
C SER A 156 8.40 -12.68 10.69
N LEU A 157 8.09 -11.62 11.46
CA LEU A 157 8.97 -11.12 12.52
C LEU A 157 9.00 -12.06 13.75
N PRO A 158 10.12 -12.10 14.49
CA PRO A 158 10.17 -12.73 15.82
C PRO A 158 9.14 -12.11 16.78
N GLU A 159 8.57 -12.90 17.70
CA GLU A 159 7.51 -12.44 18.64
C GLU A 159 7.85 -11.13 19.38
N ALA A 160 9.09 -10.98 19.83
CA ALA A 160 9.54 -9.76 20.51
C ALA A 160 9.52 -8.52 19.58
N GLU A 161 9.82 -8.71 18.30
CA GLU A 161 9.83 -7.63 17.30
C GLU A 161 8.41 -7.30 16.83
N GLN A 162 7.50 -8.27 16.79
CA GLN A 162 6.08 -8.03 16.52
C GLN A 162 5.48 -7.05 17.53
N ALA A 163 5.73 -7.28 18.82
CA ALA A 163 5.27 -6.40 19.89
C ALA A 163 5.89 -5.00 19.80
N ASN A 164 7.20 -4.93 19.52
CA ASN A 164 7.90 -3.65 19.38
C ASN A 164 7.33 -2.84 18.21
N LEU A 165 7.17 -3.45 17.03
CA LEU A 165 6.60 -2.78 15.86
C LEU A 165 5.20 -2.23 16.16
N VAL A 166 4.32 -3.06 16.71
CA VAL A 166 2.93 -2.66 17.01
C VAL A 166 2.88 -1.54 18.06
N ASN A 167 3.73 -1.58 19.09
CA ASN A 167 3.81 -0.52 20.10
C ASN A 167 4.36 0.78 19.51
N SER A 168 5.42 0.74 18.71
CA SER A 168 5.94 1.92 18.02
C SER A 168 4.88 2.52 17.10
N LEU A 169 4.17 1.69 16.35
CA LEU A 169 3.06 2.15 15.52
C LEU A 169 1.95 2.81 16.36
N GLN A 170 1.63 2.25 17.53
CA GLN A 170 0.63 2.83 18.44
C GLN A 170 1.04 4.21 19.01
N GLU A 171 2.32 4.38 19.33
CA GLU A 171 2.85 5.62 19.91
C GLU A 171 2.94 6.75 18.88
N ASP A 172 3.33 6.41 17.64
CA ASP A 172 3.67 7.40 16.62
C ASP A 172 2.49 7.79 15.70
N TYR A 173 1.45 6.96 15.56
CA TYR A 173 0.37 7.17 14.59
C TYR A 173 -1.03 7.24 15.20
N SER A 174 -1.93 7.90 14.49
CA SER A 174 -3.33 8.04 14.92
C SER A 174 -4.03 6.67 14.97
N SER A 175 -4.97 6.54 15.91
CA SER A 175 -5.74 5.31 16.06
C SER A 175 -6.47 4.91 14.77
N GLU A 176 -6.94 5.87 13.97
CA GLU A 176 -7.66 5.61 12.72
C GLU A 176 -6.76 4.95 11.66
N SER A 177 -5.53 5.42 11.51
CA SER A 177 -4.55 4.86 10.58
C SER A 177 -4.20 3.40 10.92
N LEU A 178 -4.12 3.10 12.22
CA LEU A 178 -3.74 1.77 12.72
C LEU A 178 -4.85 0.72 12.60
N ILE A 179 -6.10 1.13 12.67
CA ILE A 179 -7.23 0.18 12.68
C ILE A 179 -7.24 -0.72 11.45
N ASN A 180 -6.86 -0.19 10.29
CA ASN A 180 -6.88 -0.94 9.03
C ASN A 180 -5.79 -2.03 8.96
N VAL A 181 -4.80 -2.01 9.85
CA VAL A 181 -3.80 -3.09 9.96
C VAL A 181 -4.01 -3.94 11.20
N ILE A 182 -4.44 -3.35 12.31
CA ILE A 182 -4.65 -4.06 13.59
C ILE A 182 -5.86 -5.00 13.54
N ILE A 183 -6.99 -4.57 12.94
CA ILE A 183 -8.18 -5.44 12.86
C ILE A 183 -7.88 -6.70 12.05
N PRO A 184 -7.36 -6.63 10.81
CA PRO A 184 -7.02 -7.83 10.05
C PRO A 184 -5.99 -8.73 10.78
N ALA A 185 -4.97 -8.13 11.41
CA ALA A 185 -3.99 -8.89 12.19
C ALA A 185 -4.66 -9.68 13.32
N PHE A 186 -5.55 -9.02 14.07
CA PHE A 186 -6.30 -9.61 15.17
C PHE A 186 -7.29 -10.69 14.69
N GLU A 187 -8.00 -10.45 13.60
CA GLU A 187 -8.98 -11.39 13.04
C GLU A 187 -8.34 -12.62 12.40
N SER A 188 -7.12 -12.48 11.87
CA SER A 188 -6.38 -13.60 11.25
C SER A 188 -6.04 -14.74 12.22
N ARG A 189 -5.97 -14.45 13.53
CA ARG A 189 -5.56 -15.39 14.59
C ARG A 189 -4.18 -16.04 14.41
N GLN A 190 -3.31 -15.51 13.55
CA GLN A 190 -2.00 -16.14 13.28
C GLN A 190 -0.98 -15.91 14.40
N ILE A 191 -1.13 -14.85 15.19
CA ILE A 191 -0.21 -14.46 16.27
C ILE A 191 -0.96 -14.29 17.60
N PRO A 192 -1.53 -15.37 18.18
CA PRO A 192 -2.41 -15.30 19.35
C PRO A 192 -1.75 -14.72 20.60
N HIS A 193 -0.42 -14.77 20.72
CA HIS A 193 0.31 -14.12 21.82
C HIS A 193 0.12 -12.59 21.84
N MET A 194 -0.26 -11.99 20.70
CA MET A 194 -0.55 -10.57 20.56
C MET A 194 -2.02 -10.21 20.81
N ASP A 195 -2.93 -11.17 20.98
CA ASP A 195 -4.38 -10.91 21.10
C ASP A 195 -4.71 -9.93 22.24
N GLU A 196 -4.04 -10.06 23.39
CA GLU A 196 -4.22 -9.11 24.49
C GLU A 196 -3.78 -7.69 24.13
N HIS A 197 -2.68 -7.56 23.38
CA HIS A 197 -2.18 -6.26 22.91
C HIS A 197 -3.15 -5.65 21.90
N PHE A 198 -3.63 -6.43 20.93
CA PHE A 198 -4.62 -5.96 19.96
C PHE A 198 -5.93 -5.55 20.64
N ILE A 199 -6.44 -6.33 21.60
CA ILE A 199 -7.63 -5.98 22.37
C ILE A 199 -7.46 -4.63 23.09
N LYS A 200 -6.27 -4.37 23.65
CA LYS A 200 -5.98 -3.09 24.31
C LYS A 200 -5.99 -1.95 23.30
N ILE A 201 -5.26 -2.08 22.19
CA ILE A 201 -5.17 -1.07 21.13
C ILE A 201 -6.57 -0.75 20.58
N LEU A 202 -7.35 -1.78 20.22
CA LEU A 202 -8.72 -1.62 19.72
C LEU A 202 -9.62 -0.86 20.70
N GLY A 203 -9.51 -1.13 22.00
CA GLY A 203 -10.25 -0.44 23.05
C GLY A 203 -9.81 1.00 23.33
N GLU A 204 -8.62 1.39 22.87
CA GLU A 204 -8.09 2.76 22.95
C GLU A 204 -8.41 3.58 21.69
N THR A 205 -8.81 2.91 20.61
CA THR A 205 -9.29 3.58 19.41
C THR A 205 -10.68 4.19 19.62
N ARG A 206 -11.09 5.16 18.81
CA ARG A 206 -12.46 5.71 18.82
C ARG A 206 -13.28 5.26 17.62
N SER A 207 -13.08 4.02 17.17
CA SER A 207 -13.66 3.54 15.91
C SER A 207 -14.79 2.53 16.09
N PRO A 208 -15.90 2.68 15.34
CA PRO A 208 -16.93 1.66 15.23
C PRO A 208 -16.41 0.31 14.73
N LYS A 209 -15.41 0.30 13.83
CA LYS A 209 -14.80 -0.94 13.31
C LYS A 209 -14.14 -1.74 14.43
N ALA A 210 -13.46 -1.06 15.34
CA ALA A 210 -12.82 -1.71 16.49
C ALA A 210 -13.86 -2.31 17.46
N ALA A 211 -15.01 -1.65 17.62
CA ALA A 211 -16.10 -2.19 18.42
C ALA A 211 -16.69 -3.47 17.80
N ALA A 212 -16.88 -3.50 16.47
CA ALA A 212 -17.34 -4.69 15.76
C ALA A 212 -16.36 -5.86 15.91
N ALA A 213 -15.06 -5.63 15.65
CA ALA A 213 -14.04 -6.67 15.79
C ALA A 213 -13.94 -7.24 17.22
N LEU A 214 -14.09 -6.38 18.25
CA LEU A 214 -14.15 -6.83 19.65
C LEU A 214 -15.42 -7.63 19.95
N GLN A 215 -16.56 -7.27 19.35
CA GLN A 215 -17.82 -7.99 19.54
C GLN A 215 -17.76 -9.38 18.89
N ASP A 216 -17.25 -9.48 17.67
CA ASP A 216 -17.03 -10.74 16.98
C ASP A 216 -16.06 -11.63 17.76
N PHE A 217 -14.98 -11.06 18.30
CA PHE A 217 -14.09 -11.81 19.19
C PHE A 217 -14.84 -12.40 20.39
N ILE A 218 -15.67 -11.61 21.07
CA ILE A 218 -16.41 -12.05 22.25
C ILE A 218 -17.40 -13.17 21.92
N GLU A 219 -18.00 -13.13 20.73
CA GLU A 219 -18.98 -14.11 20.29
C GLU A 219 -18.33 -15.46 19.90
N TYR A 220 -17.19 -15.40 19.21
CA TYR A 220 -16.59 -16.60 18.61
C TYR A 220 -15.34 -17.13 19.33
N SER A 221 -14.75 -16.38 20.27
CA SER A 221 -13.58 -16.83 21.03
C SER A 221 -13.97 -17.71 22.22
N ASN A 222 -13.24 -18.82 22.37
CA ASN A 222 -13.38 -19.73 23.52
C ASN A 222 -12.49 -19.33 24.71
N ASP A 223 -11.66 -18.29 24.60
CA ASP A 223 -10.78 -17.86 25.70
C ASP A 223 -11.51 -16.92 26.66
N GLU A 224 -11.89 -17.45 27.84
CA GLU A 224 -12.60 -16.68 28.87
C GLU A 224 -11.79 -15.48 29.41
N ALA A 225 -10.47 -15.59 29.49
CA ALA A 225 -9.63 -14.54 30.04
C ALA A 225 -9.52 -13.37 29.05
N LEU A 226 -9.27 -13.67 27.77
CA LEU A 226 -9.27 -12.67 26.71
C LEU A 226 -10.67 -12.08 26.49
N ASN A 227 -11.73 -12.87 26.58
CA ASN A 227 -13.11 -12.37 26.48
C ASN A 227 -13.44 -11.34 27.57
N LYS A 228 -12.93 -11.52 28.79
CA LYS A 228 -13.08 -10.51 29.86
C LYS A 228 -12.36 -9.22 29.49
N LYS A 229 -11.14 -9.29 28.93
CA LYS A 229 -10.37 -8.11 28.49
C LYS A 229 -11.07 -7.41 27.32
N ALA A 230 -11.55 -8.17 26.33
CA ALA A 230 -12.30 -7.67 25.18
C ALA A 230 -13.58 -6.94 25.61
N LYS A 231 -14.33 -7.49 26.58
CA LYS A 231 -15.52 -6.82 27.17
C LYS A 231 -15.16 -5.51 27.85
N VAL A 232 -14.04 -5.44 28.56
CA VAL A 232 -13.56 -4.19 29.18
C VAL A 232 -13.23 -3.15 28.11
N SER A 233 -12.47 -3.54 27.08
CA SER A 233 -12.16 -2.66 25.94
C SER A 233 -13.42 -2.19 25.22
N LEU A 234 -14.36 -3.07 24.92
CA LEU A 234 -15.63 -2.72 24.28
C LEU A 234 -16.45 -1.73 25.14
N ASN A 235 -16.48 -1.92 26.45
CA ASN A 235 -17.16 -0.99 27.36
C ASN A 235 -16.48 0.39 27.39
N LYS A 236 -15.15 0.48 27.26
CA LYS A 236 -14.45 1.77 27.10
C LYS A 236 -14.94 2.50 25.84
N LEU A 237 -15.09 1.79 24.72
CA LEU A 237 -15.61 2.35 23.47
C LEU A 237 -17.04 2.87 23.62
N LYS A 238 -17.92 2.08 24.27
CA LYS A 238 -19.30 2.47 24.59
C LYS A 238 -19.34 3.77 25.41
N LEU A 239 -18.52 3.86 26.46
CA LEU A 239 -18.43 5.04 27.32
C LEU A 239 -17.87 6.25 26.57
N ALA A 240 -17.00 6.04 25.59
CA ALA A 240 -16.49 7.09 24.71
C ALA A 240 -17.51 7.56 23.65
N GLY A 241 -18.71 6.98 23.61
CA GLY A 241 -19.77 7.35 22.68
C GLY A 241 -19.60 6.78 21.26
N VAL A 242 -18.75 5.77 21.08
CA VAL A 242 -18.61 5.08 19.79
C VAL A 242 -19.92 4.37 19.48
N GLN A 243 -20.50 4.68 18.32
CA GLN A 243 -21.67 3.95 17.82
C GLN A 243 -21.24 2.53 17.48
N ILE A 244 -21.84 1.57 18.18
CA ILE A 244 -21.63 0.15 17.89
C ILE A 244 -22.68 -0.22 16.86
N PRO A 245 -22.27 -0.75 15.68
CA PRO A 245 -23.21 -1.28 14.72
C PRO A 245 -24.09 -2.31 15.42
N ASP A 246 -25.42 -2.12 15.40
CA ASP A 246 -26.31 -3.17 15.84
C ASP A 246 -26.18 -4.32 14.83
N PRO A 247 -25.78 -5.54 15.23
CA PRO A 247 -25.69 -6.67 14.33
C PRO A 247 -27.05 -7.04 13.69
N ASN A 248 -28.16 -6.51 14.21
CA ASN A 248 -29.50 -6.62 13.64
C ASN A 248 -29.97 -5.34 12.93
N ALA A 249 -29.19 -4.25 12.98
CA ALA A 249 -29.47 -3.14 12.08
C ALA A 249 -29.15 -3.64 10.66
N PRO A 250 -30.08 -3.48 9.71
CA PRO A 250 -29.73 -3.74 8.33
C PRO A 250 -28.52 -2.87 8.01
N GLU A 251 -27.39 -3.49 7.64
CA GLU A 251 -26.35 -2.76 6.91
C GLU A 251 -27.11 -1.93 5.88
N GLU A 252 -26.83 -0.62 5.80
CA GLU A 252 -27.19 0.13 4.60
C GLU A 252 -26.32 -0.42 3.48
N ALA A 253 -26.68 -1.62 3.05
CA ALA A 253 -26.13 -2.31 1.93
C ALA A 253 -26.31 -1.35 0.76
N GLY A 254 -25.19 -0.83 0.25
CA GLY A 254 -25.21 -0.07 -1.00
C GLY A 254 -26.02 -0.86 -2.03
N GLU A 255 -26.62 -0.18 -3.01
CA GLU A 255 -27.58 -0.80 -3.95
C GLU A 255 -27.16 -2.18 -4.49
N ILE A 256 -25.86 -2.43 -4.61
CA ILE A 256 -25.22 -3.66 -5.07
C ILE A 256 -25.29 -4.83 -4.06
N THR A 257 -25.16 -4.56 -2.75
CA THR A 257 -25.17 -5.59 -1.69
C THR A 257 -26.55 -5.77 -1.07
N ARG A 258 -27.53 -4.95 -1.44
CA ARG A 258 -28.91 -5.07 -0.96
C ARG A 258 -29.44 -6.48 -1.24
N ILE A 259 -29.89 -7.16 -0.20
CA ILE A 259 -30.56 -8.45 -0.31
C ILE A 259 -31.86 -8.21 -1.10
N SER A 260 -31.86 -8.63 -2.37
CA SER A 260 -33.04 -8.58 -3.23
C SER A 260 -33.46 -9.96 -3.71
N SER A 261 -34.76 -10.12 -3.94
CA SER A 261 -35.31 -11.35 -4.49
C SER A 261 -34.75 -11.57 -5.90
N LEU A 262 -34.32 -12.79 -6.19
CA LEU A 262 -33.97 -13.21 -7.55
C LEU A 262 -35.15 -12.96 -8.50
N TYR A 263 -34.87 -12.29 -9.62
CA TYR A 263 -35.82 -12.06 -10.70
C TYR A 263 -35.81 -13.25 -11.67
N GLU A 264 -34.64 -13.56 -12.25
CA GLU A 264 -34.46 -14.64 -13.22
C GLU A 264 -33.14 -15.37 -12.98
N PHE A 265 -33.15 -16.69 -13.20
CA PHE A 265 -31.98 -17.55 -13.14
C PHE A 265 -31.94 -18.40 -14.40
N HIS A 266 -30.89 -18.23 -15.21
CA HIS A 266 -30.69 -18.98 -16.43
C HIS A 266 -29.36 -19.72 -16.35
N THR A 267 -29.34 -20.95 -16.84
CA THR A 267 -28.11 -21.72 -17.01
C THR A 267 -28.10 -22.38 -18.37
N ASN A 268 -26.92 -22.52 -18.97
CA ASN A 268 -26.75 -23.34 -20.16
C ASN A 268 -26.26 -24.75 -19.79
N ILE A 269 -26.27 -25.64 -20.77
CA ILE A 269 -25.62 -26.95 -20.68
C ILE A 269 -24.10 -26.73 -20.73
N PRO A 270 -23.29 -27.45 -19.92
CA PRO A 270 -21.84 -27.39 -20.00
C PRO A 270 -21.37 -27.61 -21.44
N ASP A 271 -20.48 -26.74 -21.92
CA ASP A 271 -19.89 -26.93 -23.24
C ASP A 271 -18.98 -28.17 -23.29
N GLY A 272 -18.53 -28.56 -24.48
CA GLY A 272 -17.62 -29.69 -24.66
C GLY A 272 -16.24 -29.51 -23.99
N LEU A 273 -15.96 -28.35 -23.39
CA LEU A 273 -14.76 -28.04 -22.62
C LEU A 273 -15.05 -27.93 -21.11
N GLY A 274 -16.30 -28.15 -20.68
CA GLY A 274 -16.72 -28.11 -19.29
C GLY A 274 -17.15 -26.75 -18.75
N ASN A 275 -17.26 -25.71 -19.60
CA ASN A 275 -17.69 -24.38 -19.16
C ASN A 275 -19.22 -24.31 -19.06
N GLN A 276 -19.72 -23.76 -17.96
CA GLN A 276 -21.14 -23.50 -17.76
C GLN A 276 -21.37 -22.03 -17.45
N ALA A 277 -22.26 -21.40 -18.20
CA ALA A 277 -22.75 -20.05 -17.96
C ALA A 277 -23.91 -20.10 -16.97
N ILE A 278 -23.85 -19.19 -15.99
CA ILE A 278 -24.90 -18.93 -15.01
C ILE A 278 -25.21 -17.44 -15.10
N ILE A 279 -26.47 -17.11 -15.40
CA ILE A 279 -26.97 -15.73 -15.44
C ILE A 279 -27.97 -15.57 -14.31
N VAL A 280 -27.71 -14.59 -13.45
CA VAL A 280 -28.55 -14.27 -12.29
C VAL A 280 -29.00 -12.83 -12.39
N SER A 281 -30.30 -12.60 -12.44
CA SER A 281 -30.90 -11.27 -12.39
C SER A 281 -31.59 -11.05 -11.05
N ARG A 282 -31.47 -9.85 -10.52
CA ARG A 282 -32.03 -9.42 -9.23
C ARG A 282 -33.14 -8.39 -9.45
N LYS A 283 -34.12 -8.32 -8.56
CA LYS A 283 -35.12 -7.23 -8.53
C LYS A 283 -34.59 -5.98 -7.84
#